data_AF-A0A7J2RY11-F1
#
_entry.id   AF-A0A7J2RY11-F1
#
_cell.length_a   1.000
_cell.length_b   1.000
_cell.length_c   1.000
_cell.angle_alpha   90.00
_cell.angle_beta   90.00
_cell.angle_gamma   90.00
#
_symmetry.space_group_name_H-M   'P 1'
#
loop_
_entity.id
_entity.type
_entity.pdbx_description
1 polymer ?
#
loop_
_entity_poly.entity_id
_entity_poly.type
_entity_poly.pdbx_seq_one_letter_code
_entity_poly.pdbx_strand_id
1 'polypeptide(L)'
;LKSHKSEKGRRRPGSLGPWHPARVTFRVPMAGQLGMFTRAVYNNKIIKVGKSEDEKELKNIHNFGDVKTDYIILRGSVQGPAKRQLLVTYPLRETKKQSKKNYEFIELR
;
A
#
# COMPACT_ATOMS: atom_id res chain seq x y z
N LEU A 1 -27.84 5.78 10.59
CA LEU A 1 -26.69 6.18 11.45
C LEU A 1 -27.20 6.32 12.88
N LYS A 2 -26.48 5.82 13.89
CA LYS A 2 -26.94 5.89 15.30
C LYS A 2 -26.90 7.35 15.80
N SER A 3 -27.90 7.73 16.60
CA SER A 3 -27.94 9.03 17.27
C SER A 3 -26.73 9.24 18.19
N HIS A 4 -26.33 10.50 18.37
CA HIS A 4 -25.17 10.90 19.18
C HIS A 4 -25.26 10.38 20.63
N LYS A 5 -26.47 10.41 21.22
CA LYS A 5 -26.77 9.84 22.54
C LYS A 5 -27.47 8.48 22.40
N SER A 6 -26.78 7.48 21.86
CA SER A 6 -27.29 6.11 21.90
C SER A 6 -26.96 5.46 23.23
N GLU A 7 -27.97 5.02 23.97
CA GLU A 7 -27.88 4.46 25.34
C GLU A 7 -26.83 3.34 25.50
N LYS A 8 -26.69 2.46 24.50
CA LYS A 8 -25.97 1.18 24.65
C LYS A 8 -24.71 1.03 23.79
N GLY A 9 -24.40 1.99 22.91
CA GLY A 9 -23.12 2.00 22.20
C GLY A 9 -23.18 2.42 20.73
N ARG A 10 -22.24 3.32 20.39
CA ARG A 10 -22.13 3.99 19.09
C ARG A 10 -21.35 3.19 18.05
N ARG A 11 -20.27 2.50 18.45
CA ARG A 11 -19.33 1.78 17.55
C ARG A 11 -19.55 0.27 17.55
N ARG A 12 -20.78 -0.16 17.25
CA ARG A 12 -21.15 -1.58 17.14
C ARG A 12 -22.16 -1.79 16.01
N PRO A 13 -22.17 -2.96 15.33
CA PRO A 13 -23.19 -3.29 14.35
C PRO A 13 -24.60 -3.28 14.98
N GLY A 14 -25.62 -3.09 14.14
CA GLY A 14 -27.02 -3.09 14.59
C GLY A 14 -27.56 -4.50 14.77
N SER A 15 -27.43 -5.32 13.74
CA SER A 15 -27.71 -6.76 13.74
C SER A 15 -26.51 -7.52 13.19
N LEU A 16 -26.32 -8.77 13.64
CA LEU A 16 -25.29 -9.70 13.15
C LEU A 16 -25.78 -10.57 11.99
N GLY A 17 -27.07 -10.55 11.67
CA GLY A 17 -27.63 -11.34 10.58
C GLY A 17 -29.17 -11.34 10.56
N PRO A 18 -29.77 -11.91 9.51
CA PRO A 18 -31.20 -12.21 9.48
C PRO A 18 -31.55 -13.37 10.44
N TRP A 19 -32.84 -13.63 10.64
CA TRP A 19 -33.30 -14.78 11.44
C TRP A 19 -32.81 -16.11 10.84
N HIS A 20 -33.05 -16.32 9.54
CA HIS A 20 -32.61 -17.50 8.82
C HIS A 20 -31.62 -17.07 7.72
N PRO A 21 -30.44 -17.71 7.60
CA PRO A 21 -29.97 -18.87 8.36
C PRO A 21 -29.59 -18.52 9.82
N ALA A 22 -29.82 -19.45 10.75
CA ALA A 22 -29.54 -19.30 12.18
C ALA A 22 -28.03 -19.40 12.50
N ARG A 23 -27.22 -18.57 11.85
CA ARG A 23 -25.77 -18.48 12.05
C ARG A 23 -25.26 -17.09 11.69
N VAL A 24 -24.16 -16.69 12.30
CA VAL A 24 -23.44 -15.47 11.91
C VAL A 24 -22.51 -15.79 10.74
N THR A 25 -22.56 -14.99 9.67
CA THR A 25 -21.70 -15.18 8.50
C THR A 25 -20.36 -14.45 8.69
N PHE A 26 -19.29 -14.98 8.08
CA PHE A 26 -17.95 -14.36 8.14
C PHE A 26 -17.87 -12.97 7.48
N ARG A 27 -18.89 -12.59 6.69
CA ARG A 27 -18.96 -11.28 6.02
C ARG A 27 -19.36 -10.15 6.96
N VAL A 28 -19.92 -10.50 8.13
CA VAL A 28 -20.39 -9.52 9.11
C VAL A 28 -19.18 -8.83 9.74
N PRO A 29 -19.14 -7.50 9.80
CA PRO A 29 -17.98 -6.78 10.35
C PRO A 29 -17.86 -7.02 11.85
N MET A 30 -16.74 -7.64 12.24
CA MET A 30 -16.37 -7.90 13.63
C MET A 30 -15.00 -7.31 13.95
N ALA A 31 -14.74 -7.09 15.24
CA ALA A 31 -13.41 -6.73 15.69
C ALA A 31 -12.45 -7.90 15.46
N GLY A 32 -11.21 -7.58 15.12
CA GLY A 32 -10.16 -8.55 14.85
C GLY A 32 -8.86 -7.86 14.52
N GLN A 33 -7.86 -8.64 14.12
CA GLN A 33 -6.57 -8.11 13.69
C GLN A 33 -6.77 -7.12 12.52
N LEU A 34 -6.13 -5.97 12.61
CA LEU A 34 -6.08 -4.96 11.54
C LEU A 34 -4.64 -4.46 11.39
N GLY A 35 -4.01 -4.77 10.26
CA GLY A 35 -2.62 -4.41 9.98
C GLY A 35 -1.69 -5.61 9.99
N MET A 36 -0.42 -5.38 9.61
CA MET A 36 0.60 -6.42 9.43
C MET A 36 0.26 -7.53 8.41
N PHE A 37 -0.77 -7.32 7.59
CA PHE A 37 -1.10 -8.20 6.47
C PHE A 37 -0.07 -8.05 5.35
N THR A 38 0.19 -9.13 4.62
CA THR A 38 0.90 -9.08 3.34
C THR A 38 -0.01 -8.47 2.27
N ARG A 39 0.56 -7.61 1.42
CA ARG A 39 -0.13 -6.98 0.30
C ARG A 39 0.86 -6.97 -0.88
N ALA A 40 0.33 -6.97 -2.08
CA ALA A 40 1.10 -6.72 -3.29
C ALA A 40 0.60 -5.42 -3.90
N VAL A 41 1.46 -4.41 -3.96
CA VAL A 41 1.16 -3.16 -4.66
C VAL A 41 1.76 -3.25 -6.05
N TYR A 42 0.90 -3.20 -7.06
CA TYR A 42 1.30 -3.40 -8.44
C TYR A 42 1.66 -2.10 -9.14
N ASN A 43 2.58 -2.18 -10.10
CA ASN A 43 2.87 -1.13 -11.09
C ASN A 43 3.32 0.21 -10.49
N ASN A 44 4.02 0.16 -9.35
CA ASN A 44 4.71 1.33 -8.82
C ASN A 44 5.87 1.71 -9.76
N LYS A 45 5.83 2.95 -10.26
CA LYS A 45 6.87 3.45 -11.17
C LYS A 45 8.14 3.78 -10.37
N ILE A 46 9.27 3.24 -10.81
CA ILE A 46 10.59 3.66 -10.35
C ILE A 46 10.90 5.03 -10.95
N ILE A 47 11.18 6.00 -10.08
CA ILE A 47 11.53 7.38 -10.46
C ILE A 47 13.04 7.49 -10.63
N LYS A 48 13.79 7.00 -9.64
CA LYS A 48 15.25 7.10 -9.61
C LYS A 48 15.84 5.86 -8.97
N VAL A 49 16.99 5.44 -9.47
CA VAL A 49 17.89 4.46 -8.86
C VAL A 49 19.25 5.14 -8.75
N GLY A 50 19.91 5.04 -7.60
CA GLY A 50 21.17 5.74 -7.38
C GLY A 50 21.93 5.26 -6.15
N LYS A 51 23.12 5.85 -5.97
CA LYS A 51 23.98 5.71 -4.79
C LYS A 51 23.86 6.96 -3.92
N SER A 52 23.94 6.83 -2.60
CA SER A 52 23.57 7.92 -1.67
C SER A 52 24.63 9.02 -1.48
N GLU A 53 25.70 9.05 -2.27
CA GLU A 53 26.93 9.78 -1.95
C GLU A 53 26.71 11.29 -1.70
N ASP A 54 25.73 11.93 -2.38
CA ASP A 54 25.51 13.39 -2.26
C ASP A 54 24.05 13.86 -2.12
N GLU A 55 23.07 12.97 -1.96
CA GLU A 55 21.67 13.40 -1.88
C GLU A 55 21.27 13.89 -0.48
N LYS A 56 21.04 15.20 -0.37
CA LYS A 56 20.53 15.84 0.86
C LYS A 56 19.15 15.32 1.27
N GLU A 57 18.32 14.94 0.31
CA GLU A 57 16.95 14.44 0.55
C GLU A 57 16.91 13.09 1.26
N LEU A 58 18.03 12.33 1.23
CA LEU A 58 18.15 11.02 1.85
C LEU A 58 18.69 11.07 3.29
N LYS A 59 18.90 12.28 3.83
CA LYS A 59 19.35 12.51 5.21
C LYS A 59 18.16 12.84 6.12
N ASN A 60 18.23 12.40 7.37
CA ASN A 60 17.29 12.68 8.46
C ASN A 60 15.84 12.26 8.17
N ILE A 61 15.63 11.05 7.65
CA ILE A 61 14.28 10.49 7.46
C ILE A 61 13.69 10.12 8.82
N HIS A 62 12.50 10.65 9.13
CA HIS A 62 11.81 10.40 10.39
C HIS A 62 11.62 8.90 10.66
N ASN A 63 12.03 8.45 11.85
CA ASN A 63 12.01 7.05 12.28
C ASN A 63 12.76 6.08 11.34
N PHE A 64 13.74 6.56 10.56
CA PHE A 64 14.65 5.72 9.77
C PHE A 64 16.11 6.12 9.97
N GLY A 65 16.45 7.39 9.70
CA GLY A 65 17.83 7.91 9.73
C GLY A 65 18.34 8.27 8.32
N ASP A 66 19.66 8.31 8.18
CA ASP A 66 20.33 8.62 6.91
C ASP A 66 20.51 7.36 6.05
N VAL A 67 20.20 7.45 4.75
CA VAL A 67 20.49 6.38 3.78
C VAL A 67 21.93 6.54 3.30
N LYS A 68 22.75 5.50 3.48
CA LYS A 68 24.18 5.48 3.08
C LYS A 68 24.52 4.54 1.92
N THR A 69 23.53 3.78 1.45
CA THR A 69 23.68 2.71 0.46
C THR A 69 22.87 3.02 -0.78
N ASP A 70 22.93 2.11 -1.76
CA ASP A 70 22.07 2.15 -2.94
C ASP A 70 20.59 2.24 -2.55
N TYR A 71 19.85 3.05 -3.30
CA TYR A 71 18.45 3.33 -3.03
C TYR A 71 17.62 3.38 -4.32
N ILE A 72 16.31 3.22 -4.13
CA ILE A 72 15.32 3.33 -5.19
C ILE A 72 14.23 4.27 -4.71
N ILE A 73 13.91 5.28 -5.52
CA ILE A 73 12.76 6.17 -5.29
C ILE A 73 11.58 5.64 -6.09
N LEU A 74 10.52 5.28 -5.39
CA LEU A 74 9.26 4.83 -5.99
C LEU A 74 8.22 5.95 -5.98
N ARG A 75 7.40 6.01 -7.02
CA ARG A 75 6.26 6.92 -7.07
C ARG A 75 5.16 6.46 -6.13
N GLY A 76 4.75 7.33 -5.21
CA GLY A 76 3.60 7.12 -4.33
C GLY A 76 3.95 6.42 -3.02
N SER A 77 3.04 5.61 -2.51
CA SER A 77 3.16 4.94 -1.21
C SER A 77 3.66 3.50 -1.34
N VAL A 78 4.37 3.03 -0.31
CA VAL A 78 4.82 1.65 -0.18
C VAL A 78 4.22 1.02 1.07
N GLN A 79 4.15 -0.31 1.11
CA GLN A 79 3.49 -1.03 2.18
C GLN A 79 4.28 -1.01 3.49
N GLY A 80 3.61 -0.66 4.59
CA GLY A 80 4.13 -0.83 5.93
C GLY A 80 4.93 0.37 6.46
N PRO A 81 5.38 0.29 7.72
CA PRO A 81 6.08 1.39 8.38
C PRO A 81 7.54 1.51 7.92
N ALA A 82 8.18 2.62 8.31
CA ALA A 82 9.63 2.79 8.18
C ALA A 82 10.39 1.58 8.78
N LYS A 83 11.51 1.19 8.16
CA LYS A 83 12.36 0.02 8.51
C LYS A 83 11.78 -1.37 8.17
N ARG A 84 10.53 -1.48 7.71
CA ARG A 84 9.98 -2.78 7.29
C ARG A 84 10.66 -3.24 5.99
N GLN A 85 11.09 -4.49 5.94
CA GLN A 85 11.61 -5.10 4.71
C GLN A 85 10.51 -5.22 3.65
N LEU A 86 10.91 -4.98 2.41
CA LEU A 86 10.06 -5.06 1.23
C LEU A 86 10.69 -5.99 0.20
N LEU A 87 9.83 -6.63 -0.59
CA LEU A 87 10.24 -7.46 -1.71
C LEU A 87 9.81 -6.75 -2.99
N VAL A 88 10.77 -6.43 -3.86
CA VAL A 88 10.54 -5.83 -5.17
C VAL A 88 10.63 -6.92 -6.23
N THR A 89 9.59 -7.03 -7.06
CA THR A 89 9.54 -7.98 -8.19
C THR A 89 9.28 -7.23 -9.49
N TYR A 90 9.61 -7.86 -10.61
CA TYR A 90 9.14 -7.42 -11.92
C TYR A 90 7.59 -7.39 -11.96
N PRO A 91 7.00 -6.43 -12.69
CA PRO A 91 5.55 -6.28 -12.73
C PRO A 91 4.89 -7.49 -13.40
N LEU A 92 4.04 -8.22 -12.66
CA LEU A 92 3.28 -9.35 -13.21
C LEU A 92 2.28 -8.95 -14.31
N ARG A 93 1.81 -7.70 -14.31
CA ARG A 93 0.85 -7.19 -15.29
C ARG A 93 1.19 -5.75 -15.67
N GLU A 94 2.04 -5.60 -16.67
CA GLU A 94 2.34 -4.29 -17.24
C GLU A 94 1.09 -3.60 -17.80
N THR A 95 1.04 -2.28 -17.68
CA THR A 95 -0.07 -1.53 -18.26
C THR A 95 0.10 -1.44 -19.78
N LYS A 96 -1.01 -1.48 -20.53
CA LYS A 96 -0.99 -1.30 -21.99
C LYS A 96 -0.29 0.00 -22.44
N LYS A 97 -0.31 1.03 -21.59
CA LYS A 97 0.39 2.30 -21.85
C LYS A 97 1.91 2.13 -21.75
N GLN A 98 2.39 1.36 -20.78
CA GLN A 98 3.82 1.03 -20.67
C GLN A 98 4.28 0.18 -21.85
N SER A 99 3.53 -0.87 -22.19
CA SER A 99 3.92 -1.77 -23.28
C SER A 99 3.97 -1.07 -24.63
N LYS A 100 3.06 -0.12 -24.89
CA LYS A 100 3.06 0.69 -26.12
C LYS A 100 4.31 1.53 -26.31
N LYS A 101 4.92 2.05 -25.22
CA LYS A 101 6.15 2.85 -25.32
C LYS A 101 7.33 2.11 -25.95
N ASN A 102 7.36 0.79 -25.83
CA ASN A 102 8.42 -0.02 -26.45
C ASN A 102 8.28 -0.07 -27.98
N TYR A 103 7.08 0.18 -28.51
CA TYR A 103 6.78 0.17 -29.94
C TYR A 103 6.59 1.58 -30.50
N GLU A 104 6.68 2.62 -29.67
CA GLU A 104 6.66 4.00 -30.13
C GLU A 104 7.99 4.31 -30.82
N PHE A 105 7.91 4.82 -32.04
CA PHE A 105 9.07 5.26 -32.81
C PHE A 105 9.71 6.46 -32.11
N ILE A 106 10.95 6.31 -31.63
CA ILE A 106 11.62 7.35 -30.81
C ILE A 106 12.33 8.37 -31.71
N GLU A 107 13.13 7.93 -32.69
CA GLU A 107 13.79 8.84 -33.64
C GLU A 107 14.38 8.06 -34.84
N LEU A 108 14.42 8.68 -36.03
CA LEU A 108 15.27 8.26 -37.17
C LEU A 108 16.52 9.12 -37.10
N ARG A 109 17.64 8.49 -36.76
CA ARG A 109 18.94 9.16 -36.69
C ARG A 109 19.54 9.36 -38.06
#